data_AF-A0A8D8ZZ03-F1
#
_entry.id   AF-A0A8D8ZZ03-F1
#
_cell.length_a   1.000
_cell.length_b   1.000
_cell.length_c   1.000
_cell.angle_alpha   90.00
_cell.angle_beta   90.00
_cell.angle_gamma   90.00
#
_symmetry.space_group_name_H-M   'P 1'
#
loop_
_entity.id
_entity.type
_entity.pdbx_description
1 polymer ?
#
loop_
_entity_poly.entity_id
_entity_poly.type
_entity_poly.pdbx_seq_one_letter_code
_entity_poly.pdbx_strand_id
1 'polypeptide(L)'
;MNEERPDNLVDNEDAILEVLCQESDDDEQQGQEEIEEQIDSEDEDCDDEDRDPNYDPSSESLEDNILKNIEKNFEESRKPPVKKRRKETTSSKSKNTNQDPIVNAPSEEIRGKDGFVWHSTARKGTTKVSSKNIVRAKPGPKTMAASSATDPISCFKLFFDEDIIGKMLIHTNEEIARKAILKPTVGDDQEEPSTFSQKTTHKKTYCNLCHYKKKRHTTTLCSRCEMAICGEHQRKFCPTCTTYILESGQ
;
A
#
# COMPACT_ATOMS: atom_id res chain seq x y z
N MET A 1 67.34 27.48 -28.07
CA MET A 1 67.11 26.28 -27.25
C MET A 1 65.64 25.97 -27.41
N ASN A 2 65.33 25.06 -28.33
CA ASN A 2 63.96 24.69 -28.70
C ASN A 2 63.57 23.51 -27.82
N GLU A 3 62.55 23.70 -26.97
CA GLU A 3 61.88 22.61 -26.27
C GLU A 3 60.80 22.06 -27.19
N GLU A 4 61.02 20.83 -27.68
CA GLU A 4 60.02 20.06 -28.43
C GLU A 4 59.15 19.29 -27.44
N ARG A 5 57.84 19.47 -27.60
CA ARG A 5 56.74 18.84 -26.88
C ARG A 5 56.34 17.56 -27.61
N PRO A 6 56.29 16.38 -26.97
CA PRO A 6 55.72 15.21 -27.63
C PRO A 6 54.20 15.19 -27.44
N ASP A 7 53.49 15.51 -28.53
CA ASP A 7 52.10 15.13 -28.77
C ASP A 7 52.08 13.68 -29.29
N ASN A 8 51.54 12.73 -28.53
CA ASN A 8 50.95 11.50 -29.08
C ASN A 8 50.22 10.69 -27.98
N LEU A 9 48.94 11.02 -27.78
CA LEU A 9 47.97 10.17 -27.10
C LEU A 9 46.64 10.35 -27.83
N VAL A 10 46.50 9.70 -28.99
CA VAL A 10 45.21 9.46 -29.61
C VAL A 10 45.23 8.04 -30.19
N ASP A 11 44.07 7.37 -30.10
CA ASP A 11 43.68 6.18 -30.85
C ASP A 11 44.02 4.81 -30.22
N ASN A 12 43.41 4.49 -29.07
CA ASN A 12 43.29 3.10 -28.61
C ASN A 12 41.91 2.79 -27.99
N GLU A 13 40.87 3.49 -28.43
CA GLU A 13 39.49 3.28 -27.95
C GLU A 13 38.77 2.20 -28.78
N ASP A 14 39.13 2.05 -30.06
CA ASP A 14 38.52 1.06 -30.96
C ASP A 14 39.00 -0.38 -30.70
N ALA A 15 40.19 -0.56 -30.10
CA ALA A 15 40.72 -1.88 -29.77
C ALA A 15 39.98 -2.56 -28.59
N ILE A 16 39.26 -1.78 -27.78
CA ILE A 16 38.53 -2.32 -26.61
C ILE A 16 37.14 -2.81 -27.01
N LEU A 17 36.52 -2.24 -28.04
CA LEU A 17 35.21 -2.69 -28.54
C LEU A 17 35.29 -4.02 -29.32
N GLU A 18 36.42 -4.30 -29.99
CA GLU A 18 36.58 -5.52 -30.80
C GLU A 18 36.74 -6.79 -29.95
N VAL A 19 37.26 -6.68 -28.72
CA VAL A 19 37.43 -7.81 -27.79
C VAL A 19 36.10 -8.26 -27.16
N LEU A 20 35.07 -7.39 -27.10
CA LEU A 20 33.77 -7.71 -26.50
C LEU A 20 32.81 -8.45 -27.47
N CYS A 21 33.16 -8.59 -28.74
CA CYS A 21 32.31 -9.24 -29.75
C CYS A 21 32.73 -10.68 -30.12
N GLN A 22 33.73 -11.28 -29.46
CA GLN A 22 34.26 -12.61 -29.81
C GLN A 22 33.93 -13.74 -28.83
N GLU A 23 33.11 -13.52 -27.79
CA GLU A 23 32.75 -14.55 -26.80
C GLU A 23 31.25 -14.88 -26.77
N SER A 24 30.66 -15.22 -27.92
CA SER A 24 29.29 -15.77 -27.95
C SER A 24 29.11 -16.78 -29.08
N ASP A 25 29.86 -17.88 -29.06
CA ASP A 25 29.60 -19.06 -29.89
C ASP A 25 30.25 -20.28 -29.21
N ASP A 26 29.55 -20.92 -28.28
CA ASP A 26 29.67 -22.35 -27.95
C ASP A 26 28.83 -22.66 -26.71
N ASP A 27 27.55 -23.02 -26.91
CA ASP A 27 26.83 -24.02 -26.11
C ASP A 27 25.43 -24.27 -26.72
N GLU A 28 25.41 -24.80 -27.96
CA GLU A 28 24.29 -25.59 -28.45
C GLU A 28 24.52 -27.06 -28.05
N GLN A 29 23.76 -27.57 -27.06
CA GLN A 29 23.30 -28.95 -27.10
C GLN A 29 22.17 -29.26 -26.09
N GLN A 30 21.06 -29.74 -26.66
CA GLN A 30 20.06 -30.67 -26.11
C GLN A 30 18.95 -30.10 -25.21
N GLY A 31 17.75 -30.00 -25.78
CA GLY A 31 16.51 -29.85 -25.01
C GLY A 31 15.27 -29.41 -25.78
N GLN A 32 15.10 -29.79 -27.05
CA GLN A 32 13.79 -29.66 -27.71
C GLN A 32 12.90 -30.85 -27.29
N GLU A 33 12.19 -30.71 -26.17
CA GLU A 33 10.91 -31.39 -25.99
C GLU A 33 9.82 -30.39 -26.42
N GLU A 34 9.26 -30.66 -27.60
CA GLU A 34 8.04 -30.04 -28.11
C GLU A 34 6.89 -30.37 -27.14
N ILE A 35 6.60 -29.44 -26.23
CA ILE A 35 5.29 -29.35 -25.57
C ILE A 35 4.50 -28.32 -26.37
N GLU A 36 3.79 -28.80 -27.39
CA GLU A 36 2.64 -28.09 -27.96
C GLU A 36 1.51 -28.12 -26.92
N GLU A 37 1.61 -27.27 -25.89
CA GLU A 37 0.45 -26.92 -25.08
C GLU A 37 -0.45 -26.04 -25.95
N GLN A 38 -1.46 -26.69 -26.54
CA GLN A 38 -2.70 -26.08 -26.99
C GLN A 38 -3.32 -25.33 -25.80
N ILE A 39 -2.94 -24.07 -25.63
CA ILE A 39 -3.68 -23.13 -24.81
C ILE A 39 -4.90 -22.75 -25.67
N ASP A 40 -5.97 -23.49 -25.45
CA ASP A 40 -7.32 -23.15 -25.88
C ASP A 40 -7.66 -21.85 -25.15
N SER A 41 -7.39 -20.71 -25.81
CA SER A 41 -7.88 -19.42 -25.39
C SER A 41 -9.38 -19.38 -25.74
N GLU A 42 -10.17 -20.09 -24.94
CA GLU A 42 -11.56 -19.79 -24.77
C GLU A 42 -11.60 -18.42 -24.09
N ASP A 43 -11.77 -17.38 -24.90
CA ASP A 43 -12.27 -16.08 -24.46
C ASP A 43 -13.65 -16.32 -23.84
N GLU A 44 -13.65 -16.75 -22.57
CA GLU A 44 -14.79 -16.58 -21.67
C GLU A 44 -14.95 -15.08 -21.46
N ASP A 45 -15.76 -14.46 -22.33
CA ASP A 45 -16.47 -13.24 -22.04
C ASP A 45 -17.30 -13.49 -20.77
N CYS A 46 -16.66 -13.29 -19.61
CA CYS A 46 -17.34 -13.11 -18.35
C CYS A 46 -18.02 -11.74 -18.39
N ASP A 47 -19.17 -11.71 -19.07
CA ASP A 47 -20.23 -10.73 -18.89
C ASP A 47 -20.68 -10.81 -17.42
N ASP A 48 -19.90 -10.16 -16.56
CA ASP A 48 -20.18 -9.91 -15.15
C ASP A 48 -21.26 -8.82 -15.08
N GLU A 49 -22.43 -9.09 -15.67
CA GLU A 49 -23.62 -8.24 -15.63
C GLU A 49 -24.30 -8.23 -14.24
N ASP A 50 -23.72 -8.93 -13.26
CA ASP A 50 -24.11 -8.84 -11.84
C ASP A 50 -23.62 -7.56 -11.14
N ARG A 51 -23.38 -6.50 -11.91
CA ARG A 51 -23.16 -5.17 -11.35
C ARG A 51 -24.47 -4.66 -10.75
N ASP A 52 -24.67 -4.96 -9.46
CA ASP A 52 -25.80 -4.51 -8.66
C ASP A 52 -26.08 -3.01 -8.93
N PRO A 53 -27.24 -2.67 -9.53
CA PRO A 53 -27.61 -1.29 -9.83
C PRO A 53 -27.65 -0.37 -8.60
N ASN A 54 -27.67 -0.96 -7.39
CA ASN A 54 -27.68 -0.24 -6.13
C ASN A 54 -26.33 -0.25 -5.40
N TYR A 55 -25.25 -0.75 -6.00
CA TYR A 55 -23.93 -0.60 -5.40
C TYR A 55 -23.48 0.87 -5.52
N ASP A 56 -23.71 1.62 -4.44
CA ASP A 56 -23.20 2.98 -4.26
C ASP A 56 -21.86 2.94 -3.51
N PRO A 57 -20.71 3.01 -4.21
CA PRO A 57 -19.40 3.12 -3.56
C PRO A 57 -19.24 4.43 -2.77
N SER A 58 -20.21 5.37 -2.85
CA SER A 58 -20.26 6.57 -2.03
C SER A 58 -20.90 6.34 -0.64
N SER A 59 -21.29 5.11 -0.28
CA SER A 59 -21.67 4.81 1.11
C SER A 59 -20.42 4.72 2.00
N GLU A 60 -19.72 5.85 2.14
CA GLU A 60 -18.75 6.12 3.19
C GLU A 60 -19.38 5.77 4.54
N SER A 61 -18.69 4.94 5.34
CA SER A 61 -18.48 5.13 6.78
C SER A 61 -17.87 3.90 7.47
N LEU A 62 -17.56 2.79 6.78
CA LEU A 62 -16.84 1.70 7.46
C LEU A 62 -15.36 2.03 7.67
N GLU A 63 -14.68 2.55 6.64
CA GLU A 63 -13.24 2.86 6.71
C GLU A 63 -12.93 4.02 7.66
N ASP A 64 -13.76 5.06 7.65
CA ASP A 64 -13.65 6.20 8.58
C ASP A 64 -13.94 5.83 10.04
N ASN A 65 -14.83 4.86 10.29
CA ASN A 65 -15.07 4.37 11.65
C ASN A 65 -13.94 3.48 12.14
N ILE A 66 -13.29 2.72 11.24
CA ILE A 66 -12.12 1.90 11.59
C ILE A 66 -10.93 2.81 11.96
N LEU A 67 -10.67 3.86 11.19
CA LEU A 67 -9.60 4.84 11.50
C LEU A 67 -9.84 5.56 12.84
N LYS A 68 -11.08 6.00 13.11
CA LYS A 68 -11.42 6.65 14.40
C LYS A 68 -11.32 5.71 15.61
N ASN A 69 -11.58 4.42 15.45
CA ASN A 69 -11.42 3.44 16.54
C ASN A 69 -9.95 3.07 16.80
N ILE A 70 -9.08 3.15 15.78
CA ILE A 70 -7.64 2.92 15.94
C ILE A 70 -6.99 4.10 16.69
N GLU A 71 -7.35 5.35 16.35
CA GLU A 71 -6.86 6.54 17.08
C GLU A 71 -7.28 6.53 18.55
N LYS A 72 -8.53 6.17 18.86
CA LYS A 72 -9.01 6.10 20.25
C LYS A 72 -8.24 5.08 21.11
N ASN A 73 -7.81 3.95 20.53
CA ASN A 73 -7.05 2.94 21.27
C ASN A 73 -5.59 3.34 21.52
N PHE A 74 -5.01 4.22 20.69
CA PHE A 74 -3.62 4.65 20.83
C PHE A 74 -3.43 5.71 21.93
N GLU A 75 -4.46 6.51 22.22
CA GLU A 75 -4.42 7.51 23.29
C GLU A 75 -4.43 6.89 24.70
N GLU A 76 -5.06 5.72 24.86
CA GLU A 76 -5.27 5.09 26.18
C GLU A 76 -4.08 4.24 26.68
N SER A 77 -3.11 3.96 25.80
CA SER A 77 -1.94 3.12 26.09
C SER A 77 -0.69 3.89 26.57
N ARG A 78 -0.74 5.22 26.71
CA ARG A 78 0.40 6.05 27.19
C ARG A 78 0.54 6.07 28.73
N LYS A 79 0.32 4.96 29.43
CA LYS A 79 0.72 4.83 30.84
C LYS A 79 2.11 4.18 30.92
N PRO A 80 3.06 4.74 31.70
CA PRO A 80 4.42 4.25 31.77
C PRO A 80 4.50 2.82 32.34
N PRO A 81 5.51 2.02 31.95
CA PRO A 81 5.67 0.65 32.42
C PRO A 81 5.97 0.65 33.93
N VAL A 82 4.99 0.21 34.72
CA VAL A 82 5.15 -0.01 36.15
C VAL A 82 6.14 -1.17 36.33
N LYS A 83 7.29 -0.84 36.93
CA LYS A 83 8.35 -1.79 37.28
C LYS A 83 7.77 -2.96 38.08
N LYS A 84 8.00 -4.18 37.59
CA LYS A 84 7.66 -5.45 38.27
C LYS A 84 8.29 -5.47 39.67
N ARG A 85 7.46 -5.23 40.70
CA ARG A 85 7.84 -5.44 42.10
C ARG A 85 7.38 -6.81 42.54
N ARG A 86 8.31 -7.49 43.21
CA ARG A 86 8.27 -8.83 43.77
C ARG A 86 6.98 -9.11 44.54
N LYS A 87 6.49 -10.34 44.33
CA LYS A 87 5.37 -11.01 44.99
C LYS A 87 5.60 -11.11 46.49
N GLU A 88 4.85 -10.34 47.27
CA GLU A 88 4.51 -10.68 48.65
C GLU A 88 3.02 -10.37 48.89
N THR A 89 2.38 -11.36 49.50
CA THR A 89 0.95 -11.48 49.73
C THR A 89 0.52 -10.65 50.94
N THR A 90 -0.25 -9.58 50.75
CA THR A 90 -1.24 -9.13 51.74
C THR A 90 -2.39 -8.38 51.05
N SER A 91 -3.59 -8.87 51.33
CA SER A 91 -4.89 -8.34 50.95
C SER A 91 -5.03 -6.84 51.25
N SER A 92 -5.29 -6.02 50.22
CA SER A 92 -5.95 -4.73 50.41
C SER A 92 -6.80 -4.35 49.20
N LYS A 93 -8.00 -3.88 49.53
CA LYS A 93 -9.21 -3.77 48.72
C LYS A 93 -9.19 -2.45 47.95
N SER A 94 -8.98 -2.49 46.63
CA SER A 94 -9.08 -1.32 45.76
C SER A 94 -10.50 -1.18 45.23
N LYS A 95 -11.22 -0.15 45.68
CA LYS A 95 -12.53 0.25 45.13
C LYS A 95 -12.27 1.01 43.84
N ASN A 96 -12.53 0.38 42.69
CA ASN A 96 -12.65 1.08 41.42
C ASN A 96 -14.15 1.18 41.07
N THR A 97 -14.65 2.41 41.07
CA THR A 97 -16.04 2.79 40.81
C THR A 97 -16.23 3.00 39.32
N ASN A 98 -16.60 1.93 38.64
CA ASN A 98 -17.48 1.87 37.46
C ASN A 98 -17.76 0.38 37.28
N GLN A 99 -18.55 -0.16 38.23
CA GLN A 99 -19.00 -1.54 38.18
C GLN A 99 -20.35 -1.51 37.48
N ASP A 100 -20.39 -1.97 36.23
CA ASP A 100 -21.59 -2.65 35.76
C ASP A 100 -22.02 -3.63 36.85
N PRO A 101 -23.31 -3.74 37.17
CA PRO A 101 -23.77 -4.64 38.22
C PRO A 101 -23.36 -6.06 37.83
N ILE A 102 -22.29 -6.57 38.46
CA ILE A 102 -21.92 -7.96 38.39
C ILE A 102 -23.05 -8.71 39.07
N VAL A 103 -24.00 -9.18 38.26
CA VAL A 103 -25.08 -10.04 38.71
C VAL A 103 -24.43 -11.38 39.08
N ASN A 104 -24.09 -11.53 40.35
CA ASN A 104 -23.68 -12.81 40.90
C ASN A 104 -24.90 -13.73 40.83
N ALA A 105 -24.90 -14.64 39.86
CA ALA A 105 -25.93 -15.67 39.78
C ALA A 105 -25.88 -16.51 41.07
N PRO A 106 -27.00 -16.68 41.78
CA PRO A 106 -27.04 -17.39 43.07
C PRO A 106 -26.84 -18.91 42.95
N SER A 107 -26.76 -19.44 41.73
CA SER A 107 -26.67 -20.87 41.42
C SER A 107 -25.45 -21.17 40.54
N GLU A 108 -24.78 -22.29 40.81
CA GLU A 108 -23.70 -22.82 39.97
C GLU A 108 -24.19 -23.25 38.57
N GLU A 109 -25.51 -23.36 38.41
CA GLU A 109 -26.20 -23.74 37.18
C GLU A 109 -27.16 -22.65 36.73
N ILE A 110 -27.06 -22.25 35.46
CA ILE A 110 -27.95 -21.33 34.76
C ILE A 110 -28.60 -22.12 33.61
N ARG A 111 -29.93 -22.25 33.61
CA ARG A 111 -30.65 -22.97 32.53
C ARG A 111 -31.11 -22.01 31.44
N GLY A 112 -30.78 -22.34 30.19
CA GLY A 112 -31.29 -21.67 29.00
C GLY A 112 -32.76 -22.01 28.72
N LYS A 113 -33.39 -21.25 27.82
CA LYS A 113 -34.79 -21.43 27.41
C LYS A 113 -35.06 -22.78 26.73
N ASP A 114 -34.03 -23.37 26.14
CA ASP A 114 -33.97 -24.69 25.53
C ASP A 114 -33.75 -25.83 26.53
N GLY A 115 -33.58 -25.51 27.82
CA GLY A 115 -33.24 -26.47 28.87
C GLY A 115 -31.74 -26.78 28.97
N PHE A 116 -30.88 -26.13 28.18
CA PHE A 116 -29.43 -26.31 28.26
C PHE A 116 -28.88 -25.72 29.56
N VAL A 117 -28.07 -26.47 30.30
CA VAL A 117 -27.56 -26.07 31.63
C VAL A 117 -26.13 -25.52 31.51
N TRP A 118 -26.00 -24.21 31.57
CA TRP A 118 -24.73 -23.52 31.71
C TRP A 118 -24.21 -23.66 33.13
N HIS A 119 -22.92 -23.95 33.28
CA HIS A 119 -22.29 -24.05 34.60
C HIS A 119 -21.35 -22.87 34.76
N SER A 120 -21.43 -22.17 35.89
CA SER A 120 -20.52 -21.06 36.20
C SER A 120 -19.14 -21.52 36.68
N THR A 121 -19.01 -22.80 37.05
CA THR A 121 -17.76 -23.45 37.42
C THR A 121 -17.34 -24.49 36.38
N ALA A 122 -16.03 -24.59 36.13
CA ALA A 122 -15.50 -25.64 35.26
C ALA A 122 -15.81 -27.03 35.85
N ARG A 123 -16.47 -27.90 35.08
CA ARG A 123 -16.80 -29.25 35.53
C ARG A 123 -15.52 -30.01 35.90
N LYS A 124 -15.47 -30.50 37.15
CA LYS A 124 -14.39 -31.36 37.66
C LYS A 124 -14.61 -32.79 37.14
N GLY A 125 -14.52 -33.02 35.83
CA GLY A 125 -14.80 -34.32 35.22
C GLY A 125 -14.58 -34.32 33.71
N THR A 126 -13.39 -34.72 33.27
CA THR A 126 -13.14 -36.03 32.60
C THR A 126 -13.78 -36.23 31.23
N THR A 127 -13.48 -35.35 30.31
CA THR A 127 -13.13 -35.81 28.96
C THR A 127 -11.80 -35.16 28.63
N LYS A 128 -10.73 -35.98 28.60
CA LYS A 128 -9.46 -35.51 28.02
C LYS A 128 -9.80 -35.06 26.60
N VAL A 129 -9.41 -33.83 26.26
CA VAL A 129 -9.48 -33.37 24.87
C VAL A 129 -8.76 -34.43 24.04
N SER A 130 -9.47 -35.00 23.05
CA SER A 130 -8.90 -36.01 22.16
C SER A 130 -7.52 -35.54 21.70
N SER A 131 -6.52 -36.43 21.66
CA SER A 131 -5.16 -36.05 21.28
C SER A 131 -5.07 -35.39 19.89
N LYS A 132 -6.09 -35.65 19.04
CA LYS A 132 -6.28 -35.03 17.72
C LYS A 132 -6.69 -33.55 17.81
N ASN A 133 -7.35 -33.14 18.89
CA ASN A 133 -7.83 -31.78 19.12
C ASN A 133 -6.85 -30.93 19.95
N ILE A 134 -5.72 -31.51 20.36
CA ILE A 134 -4.67 -30.78 21.06
C ILE A 134 -3.79 -30.12 20.00
N VAL A 135 -3.88 -28.79 19.90
CA VAL A 135 -2.98 -28.00 19.05
C VAL A 135 -1.56 -28.12 19.63
N ARG A 136 -0.71 -28.94 18.99
CA ARG A 136 0.67 -29.20 19.43
C ARG A 136 1.67 -28.16 18.93
N ALA A 137 1.34 -27.50 17.82
CA ALA A 137 2.15 -26.42 17.28
C ALA A 137 1.88 -25.14 18.07
N LYS A 138 2.91 -24.53 18.64
CA LYS A 138 2.77 -23.19 19.21
C LYS A 138 2.43 -22.22 18.08
N PRO A 139 1.37 -21.41 18.20
CA PRO A 139 1.07 -20.39 17.20
C PRO A 139 2.24 -19.39 17.15
N GLY A 140 2.73 -19.09 15.95
CA GLY A 140 3.82 -18.16 15.74
C GLY A 140 4.66 -18.44 14.49
N PRO A 141 5.61 -17.54 14.19
CA PRO A 141 6.55 -17.71 13.08
C PRO A 141 7.36 -19.00 13.28
N LYS A 142 7.36 -19.86 12.25
CA LYS A 142 7.99 -21.20 12.30
C LYS A 142 9.49 -21.16 12.01
N THR A 143 9.92 -20.22 11.17
CA THR A 143 11.30 -20.13 10.70
C THR A 143 12.15 -19.31 11.66
N MET A 144 13.42 -19.70 11.83
CA MET A 144 14.37 -18.92 12.64
C MET A 144 14.48 -17.48 12.12
N ALA A 145 14.52 -17.28 10.80
CA ALA A 145 14.56 -15.96 10.17
C ALA A 145 13.37 -15.06 10.56
N ALA A 146 12.14 -15.58 10.48
CA ALA A 146 10.95 -14.86 10.93
C ALA A 146 10.89 -14.62 12.45
N SER A 147 11.55 -15.47 13.25
CA SER A 147 11.64 -15.25 14.69
C SER A 147 12.69 -14.20 15.09
N SER A 148 13.71 -13.98 14.26
CA SER A 148 14.77 -12.98 14.49
C SER A 148 14.48 -11.61 13.91
N ALA A 149 13.53 -11.50 12.96
CA ALA A 149 13.15 -10.22 12.37
C ALA A 149 12.35 -9.39 13.39
N THR A 150 12.99 -8.39 13.98
CA THR A 150 12.34 -7.43 14.89
C THR A 150 11.91 -6.14 14.18
N ASP A 151 12.58 -5.83 13.07
CA ASP A 151 12.33 -4.61 12.32
C ASP A 151 11.23 -4.85 11.26
N PRO A 152 10.28 -3.91 11.08
CA PRO A 152 9.22 -4.04 10.07
C PRO A 152 9.74 -4.29 8.65
N ILE A 153 10.88 -3.70 8.28
CA ILE A 153 11.49 -3.87 6.96
C ILE A 153 12.03 -5.28 6.81
N SER A 154 12.71 -5.81 7.84
CA SER A 154 13.18 -7.19 7.86
C SER A 154 12.02 -8.18 7.78
N CYS A 155 10.89 -7.89 8.43
CA CYS A 155 9.68 -8.69 8.30
C CYS A 155 9.11 -8.66 6.88
N PHE A 156 9.11 -7.49 6.23
CA PHE A 156 8.65 -7.34 4.84
C PHE A 156 9.50 -8.15 3.86
N LYS A 157 10.83 -8.12 4.02
CA LYS A 157 11.77 -8.89 3.21
C LYS A 157 11.58 -10.41 3.30
N LEU A 158 10.91 -10.94 4.32
CA LEU A 158 10.58 -12.37 4.41
C LEU A 158 9.47 -12.79 3.44
N PHE A 159 8.66 -11.83 2.98
CA PHE A 159 7.60 -12.07 2.01
C PHE A 159 8.01 -11.66 0.59
N PHE A 160 8.91 -10.68 0.49
CA PHE A 160 9.45 -10.17 -0.77
C PHE A 160 10.96 -10.37 -0.78
N ASP A 161 11.36 -11.55 -1.25
CA ASP A 161 12.75 -11.87 -1.48
C ASP A 161 13.34 -10.96 -2.57
N GLU A 162 14.66 -10.77 -2.53
CA GLU A 162 15.38 -9.94 -3.50
C GLU A 162 15.18 -10.45 -4.94
N ASP A 163 14.95 -11.75 -5.11
CA ASP A 163 14.64 -12.37 -6.41
C ASP A 163 13.32 -11.89 -7.00
N ILE A 164 12.26 -11.79 -6.18
CA ILE A 164 10.94 -11.32 -6.63
C ILE A 164 11.05 -9.84 -7.00
N ILE A 165 11.71 -9.05 -6.15
CA ILE A 165 11.93 -7.62 -6.40
C ILE A 165 12.77 -7.42 -7.68
N GLY A 166 13.80 -8.25 -7.86
CA GLY A 166 14.64 -8.25 -9.06
C GLY A 166 13.83 -8.51 -10.33
N LYS A 167 12.97 -9.53 -10.33
CA LYS A 167 12.08 -9.83 -11.46
C LYS A 167 11.12 -8.69 -11.77
N MET A 168 10.54 -8.06 -10.75
CA MET A 168 9.68 -6.89 -10.95
C MET A 168 10.44 -5.75 -11.63
N LEU A 169 11.68 -5.46 -11.21
CA LEU A 169 12.49 -4.39 -11.78
C LEU A 169 12.87 -4.67 -13.24
N ILE A 170 13.32 -5.89 -13.54
CA ILE A 170 13.69 -6.30 -14.90
C ILE A 170 12.52 -6.10 -15.86
N HIS A 171 11.37 -6.72 -15.58
CA HIS A 171 10.21 -6.64 -16.48
C HIS A 171 9.59 -5.24 -16.55
N THR A 172 9.65 -4.46 -15.46
CA THR A 172 9.19 -3.06 -15.50
C THR A 172 10.06 -2.23 -16.44
N ASN A 173 11.38 -2.42 -16.40
CA ASN A 173 12.31 -1.71 -17.28
C ASN A 173 12.16 -2.15 -18.74
N GLU A 174 12.01 -3.44 -18.99
CA GLU A 174 11.70 -3.99 -20.32
C GLU A 174 10.42 -3.38 -20.89
N GLU A 175 9.36 -3.28 -20.08
CA GLU A 175 8.08 -2.71 -20.50
C GLU A 175 8.18 -1.19 -20.76
N ILE A 176 8.98 -0.46 -19.98
CA ILE A 176 9.30 0.95 -20.23
C ILE A 176 10.02 1.08 -21.57
N ALA A 177 11.04 0.25 -21.84
CA ALA A 177 11.79 0.27 -23.09
C ALA A 177 10.90 -0.04 -24.30
N ARG A 178 10.04 -1.07 -24.18
CA ARG A 178 9.07 -1.43 -25.22
C ARG A 178 8.13 -0.27 -25.55
N LYS A 179 7.63 0.45 -24.54
CA LYS A 179 6.75 1.62 -24.73
C LYS A 179 7.48 2.84 -25.27
N ALA A 180 8.76 3.02 -24.93
CA ALA A 180 9.56 4.13 -25.44
C ALA A 180 9.79 4.00 -26.96
N ILE A 181 10.06 2.78 -27.43
CA ILE A 181 10.28 2.49 -28.86
C ILE A 181 8.97 2.63 -29.66
N LEU A 182 7.83 2.25 -29.05
CA LEU A 182 6.51 2.31 -29.69
C LEU A 182 5.82 3.67 -29.63
N LYS A 183 6.47 4.73 -29.16
CA LYS A 183 6.04 6.09 -29.48
C LYS A 183 6.80 6.51 -30.73
N PRO A 184 6.21 6.38 -31.94
CA PRO A 184 6.79 7.05 -33.09
C PRO A 184 6.79 8.53 -32.73
N THR A 185 7.98 9.11 -32.69
CA THR A 185 8.16 10.55 -32.78
C THR A 185 7.57 10.98 -34.11
N VAL A 186 6.26 11.26 -34.11
CA VAL A 186 5.65 12.08 -35.17
C VAL A 186 6.42 13.39 -35.08
N GLY A 187 7.22 13.64 -36.12
CA GLY A 187 8.27 14.62 -36.13
C GLY A 187 7.81 15.97 -35.60
N ASP A 188 8.58 16.50 -34.66
CA ASP A 188 8.64 17.93 -34.43
C ASP A 188 10.10 18.31 -34.62
N ASP A 189 10.32 19.13 -35.64
CA ASP A 189 11.60 19.68 -36.02
C ASP A 189 12.20 20.47 -34.85
N GLN A 190 13.48 20.21 -34.59
CA GLN A 190 14.46 21.08 -33.94
C GLN A 190 13.91 22.37 -33.28
N GLU A 191 13.60 22.33 -31.98
CA GLU A 191 13.72 23.52 -31.12
C GLU A 191 14.42 23.16 -29.79
N GLU A 192 15.45 23.97 -29.51
CA GLU A 192 16.32 24.10 -28.34
C GLU A 192 15.69 23.84 -26.94
N PRO A 193 16.51 23.56 -25.90
CA PRO A 193 16.08 23.12 -24.58
C PRO A 193 15.33 24.23 -23.82
N SER A 194 14.05 24.41 -24.16
CA SER A 194 13.11 25.24 -23.42
C SER A 194 12.25 24.37 -22.51
N THR A 195 12.43 24.58 -21.21
CA THR A 195 11.59 24.18 -20.08
C THR A 195 10.31 23.41 -20.45
N PHE A 196 10.39 22.08 -20.32
CA PHE A 196 9.33 21.11 -20.59
C PHE A 196 8.13 21.32 -19.65
N SER A 197 7.23 22.23 -20.01
CA SER A 197 5.94 22.40 -19.33
C SER A 197 4.96 21.40 -19.92
N GLN A 198 4.87 20.23 -19.28
CA GLN A 198 3.94 19.18 -19.66
C GLN A 198 2.51 19.73 -19.61
N LYS A 199 1.89 19.89 -20.79
CA LYS A 199 0.47 20.24 -20.92
C LYS A 199 -0.35 19.02 -20.48
N THR A 200 -0.56 18.86 -19.19
CA THR A 200 -1.53 17.90 -18.67
C THR A 200 -2.92 18.34 -19.11
N THR A 201 -3.58 17.53 -19.94
CA THR A 201 -4.98 17.75 -20.30
C THR A 201 -5.84 17.55 -19.06
N HIS A 202 -6.07 18.62 -18.29
CA HIS A 202 -6.88 18.56 -17.09
C HIS A 202 -8.30 18.09 -17.45
N LYS A 203 -8.71 16.96 -16.87
CA LYS A 203 -10.08 16.44 -17.00
C LYS A 203 -11.05 17.51 -16.50
N LYS A 204 -12.18 17.70 -17.19
CA LYS A 204 -13.21 18.67 -16.81
C LYS A 204 -13.78 18.27 -15.45
N THR A 205 -13.71 19.15 -14.46
CA THR A 205 -14.26 18.93 -13.11
C THR A 205 -15.32 19.98 -12.79
N TYR A 206 -16.08 19.81 -11.70
CA TYR A 206 -17.08 20.79 -11.26
C TYR A 206 -16.43 21.87 -10.39
N CYS A 207 -16.95 23.10 -10.47
CA CYS A 207 -16.49 24.18 -9.60
C CYS A 207 -16.84 23.91 -8.14
N ASN A 208 -15.84 23.94 -7.26
CA ASN A 208 -16.00 23.69 -5.82
C ASN A 208 -16.70 24.82 -5.05
N LEU A 209 -16.80 26.02 -5.64
CA LEU A 209 -17.43 27.18 -5.03
C LEU A 209 -18.89 27.35 -5.44
N CYS A 210 -19.29 26.73 -6.56
CA CYS A 210 -20.69 26.74 -6.95
C CYS A 210 -21.50 25.84 -6.02
N HIS A 211 -22.68 26.33 -5.62
CA HIS A 211 -23.66 25.49 -4.97
C HIS A 211 -23.92 24.22 -5.81
N TYR A 212 -23.96 23.05 -5.18
CA TYR A 212 -23.99 21.73 -5.84
C TYR A 212 -25.08 21.62 -6.92
N LYS A 213 -26.24 22.27 -6.72
CA LYS A 213 -27.34 22.32 -7.70
C LYS A 213 -26.98 22.96 -9.05
N LYS A 214 -25.98 23.85 -9.09
CA LYS A 214 -25.58 24.55 -10.34
C LYS A 214 -24.68 23.69 -11.23
N LYS A 215 -24.01 22.66 -10.69
CA LYS A 215 -23.12 21.72 -11.40
C LYS A 215 -22.30 22.36 -12.55
N ARG A 216 -21.64 23.49 -12.28
CA ARG A 216 -20.87 24.20 -13.32
C ARG A 216 -19.55 23.50 -13.58
N HIS A 217 -19.37 23.00 -14.79
CA HIS A 217 -18.09 22.45 -15.23
C HIS A 217 -17.05 23.56 -15.43
N THR A 218 -15.80 23.24 -15.13
CA THR A 218 -14.66 24.11 -15.35
C THR A 218 -13.41 23.30 -15.71
N THR A 219 -12.53 23.93 -16.48
CA THR A 219 -11.17 23.47 -16.76
C THR A 219 -10.13 24.34 -16.04
N THR A 220 -10.57 25.41 -15.38
CA THR A 220 -9.71 26.37 -14.71
C THR A 220 -9.50 25.96 -13.26
N LEU A 221 -8.23 25.87 -12.85
CA LEU A 221 -7.83 25.61 -11.47
C LEU A 221 -7.30 26.90 -10.83
N CYS A 222 -7.47 27.03 -9.51
CA CYS A 222 -6.85 28.09 -8.74
C CYS A 222 -5.33 27.93 -8.80
N SER A 223 -4.59 28.98 -9.16
CA SER A 223 -3.13 28.90 -9.32
C SER A 223 -2.37 28.66 -8.00
N ARG A 224 -3.06 28.76 -6.86
CA ARG A 224 -2.46 28.64 -5.52
C ARG A 224 -2.83 27.36 -4.78
N CYS A 225 -4.10 26.96 -4.85
CA CYS A 225 -4.59 25.77 -4.15
C CYS A 225 -5.11 24.67 -5.10
N GLU A 226 -4.95 24.86 -6.41
CA GLU A 226 -5.35 23.92 -7.47
C GLU A 226 -6.84 23.55 -7.49
N MET A 227 -7.66 24.23 -6.70
CA MET A 227 -9.09 24.00 -6.62
C MET A 227 -9.80 24.42 -7.92
N ALA A 228 -10.68 23.56 -8.44
CA ALA A 228 -11.48 23.85 -9.64
C ALA A 228 -12.47 25.01 -9.41
N ILE A 229 -12.35 26.07 -10.22
CA ILE A 229 -13.16 27.29 -10.11
C ILE A 229 -13.77 27.67 -11.46
N CYS A 230 -15.05 28.05 -11.48
CA CYS A 230 -15.71 28.54 -12.69
C CYS A 230 -15.37 30.02 -12.93
N GLY A 231 -15.63 30.52 -14.15
CA GLY A 231 -15.34 31.90 -14.52
C GLY A 231 -16.05 32.98 -13.69
N GLU A 232 -17.13 32.65 -12.98
CA GLU A 232 -17.79 33.56 -12.03
C GLU A 232 -17.04 33.68 -10.69
N HIS A 233 -16.38 32.61 -10.25
CA HIS A 233 -15.69 32.56 -8.96
C HIS A 233 -14.18 32.88 -9.05
N GLN A 234 -13.87 33.86 -9.93
CA GLN A 234 -12.55 34.45 -10.25
C GLN A 234 -11.65 33.58 -11.16
N ARG A 235 -10.95 34.26 -12.10
CA ARG A 235 -10.29 33.65 -13.28
C ARG A 235 -8.91 33.03 -13.02
N LYS A 236 -8.23 33.36 -11.90
CA LYS A 236 -6.86 32.89 -11.59
C LYS A 236 -6.67 32.39 -10.15
N PHE A 237 -7.33 33.02 -9.17
CA PHE A 237 -7.29 32.65 -7.76
C PHE A 237 -8.71 32.48 -7.22
N CYS A 238 -8.93 31.50 -6.34
CA CYS A 238 -10.21 31.37 -5.65
C CYS A 238 -10.40 32.48 -4.60
N PRO A 239 -11.63 32.81 -4.17
CA PRO A 239 -11.89 33.87 -3.19
C PRO A 239 -11.08 33.72 -1.89
N THR A 240 -10.91 32.50 -1.40
CA THR A 240 -10.11 32.19 -0.19
C THR A 240 -8.63 32.49 -0.38
N CYS A 241 -8.09 32.24 -1.57
CA CYS A 241 -6.69 32.59 -1.88
C CYS A 241 -6.52 34.09 -2.10
N THR A 242 -7.53 34.74 -2.68
CA THR A 242 -7.53 36.19 -2.91
C THR A 242 -7.53 36.96 -1.58
N THR A 243 -8.30 36.54 -0.58
CA THR A 243 -8.28 37.18 0.76
C THR A 243 -6.91 37.06 1.41
N TYR A 244 -6.29 35.89 1.34
CA TYR A 244 -4.95 35.68 1.92
C TYR A 244 -3.88 36.57 1.27
N ILE A 245 -3.94 36.79 -0.05
CA ILE A 245 -2.98 37.66 -0.74
C ILE A 245 -3.11 39.11 -0.24
N LEU A 246 -4.32 39.57 0.03
CA LEU A 246 -4.55 40.92 0.56
C LEU A 246 -4.05 41.06 2.01
N GLU A 247 -4.21 40.01 2.82
CA GLU A 247 -3.77 40.01 4.22
C GLU A 247 -2.25 39.88 4.38
N SER A 248 -1.55 39.23 3.44
CA SER A 248 -0.09 39.01 3.50
C SER A 248 0.73 40.13 2.85
N GLY A 249 0.06 41.15 2.29
CA GLY A 249 0.68 42.26 1.57
C GLY A 249 0.86 43.54 2.42
N GLN A 250 0.72 43.45 3.74
CA GLN A 250 0.97 44.55 4.69
C GLN A 250 2.15 44.26 5.61
#